data_AF-A0A2P8MAI9-F1
#
_entry.id   AF-A0A2P8MAI9-F1
#
_cell.length_a   1.000
_cell.length_b   1.000
_cell.length_c   1.000
_cell.angle_alpha   90.00
_cell.angle_beta   90.00
_cell.angle_gamma   90.00
#
_symmetry.space_group_name_H-M   'P 1'
#
loop_
_entity.id
_entity.type
_entity.pdbx_description
1 polymer ?
#
loop_
_entity_poly.entity_id
_entity_poly.type
_entity_poly.pdbx_seq_one_letter_code
_entity_poly.pdbx_strand_id
1 'polypeptide(L)'
;MYIDYSIIGDRIRNSRKSKNYTQENLAEYLDVSTVYVSKIECGKTKINLETLMKICKFLNITPSYILTGSTTDSENYQKNEITDMLKTCPPEKIKLISSMIKLIVNFEKK
;
A
#
# COMPACT_ATOMS: atom_id res chain seq x y z
N MET A 1 15.88 -4.14 -0.54
CA MET A 1 14.44 -3.79 -0.53
C MET A 1 14.32 -2.27 -0.46
N TYR A 2 13.88 -1.64 -1.54
CA TYR A 2 13.63 -0.19 -1.56
C TYR A 2 12.15 0.04 -1.23
N ILE A 3 11.89 0.91 -0.25
CA ILE A 3 10.54 1.29 0.16
C ILE A 3 10.23 2.64 -0.47
N ASP A 4 9.15 2.71 -1.24
CA ASP A 4 8.59 3.94 -1.76
C ASP A 4 7.73 4.61 -0.69
N TYR A 5 8.31 5.63 -0.05
CA TYR A 5 7.64 6.41 0.98
C TYR A 5 6.57 7.36 0.43
N SER A 6 6.52 7.59 -0.88
CA SER A 6 5.49 8.44 -1.51
C SER A 6 4.13 7.74 -1.41
N ILE A 7 4.08 6.44 -1.72
CA ILE A 7 2.87 5.60 -1.60
C ILE A 7 2.37 5.57 -0.15
N ILE A 8 3.29 5.42 0.80
CA ILE A 8 2.98 5.43 2.23
C ILE A 8 2.40 6.79 2.64
N GLY A 9 3.06 7.88 2.26
CA GLY A 9 2.65 9.25 2.56
C GLY A 9 1.26 9.58 2.02
N ASP A 10 0.97 9.19 0.78
CA ASP A 10 -0.32 9.41 0.14
C ASP A 10 -1.45 8.67 0.84
N ARG A 11 -1.23 7.42 1.27
CA ARG A 11 -2.23 6.65 2.02
C ARG A 11 -2.54 7.24 3.37
N ILE A 12 -1.51 7.72 4.09
CA ILE A 12 -1.66 8.42 5.36
C ILE A 12 -2.50 9.68 5.14
N ARG A 13 -2.15 10.51 4.16
CA ARG A 13 -2.88 11.73 3.80
C ARG A 13 -4.33 11.46 3.45
N ASN A 14 -4.59 10.47 2.60
CA ASN A 14 -5.93 10.14 2.13
C ASN A 14 -6.80 9.61 3.27
N SER A 15 -6.25 8.75 4.12
CA SER A 15 -6.94 8.22 5.31
C SER A 15 -7.22 9.30 6.34
N ARG A 16 -6.32 10.28 6.48
CA ARG A 16 -6.53 11.45 7.34
C ARG A 16 -7.66 12.33 6.81
N LYS A 17 -7.63 12.64 5.52
CA LYS A 17 -8.65 13.48 4.86
C LYS A 17 -10.03 12.83 4.87
N SER A 18 -10.14 11.51 4.64
CA SER A 18 -11.44 10.80 4.68
C SER A 18 -12.10 10.83 6.06
N LYS A 19 -11.32 11.13 7.11
CA LYS A 19 -11.77 11.30 8.49
C LYS A 19 -11.90 12.75 8.93
N ASN A 20 -11.73 13.69 8.02
CA ASN A 20 -11.78 15.13 8.27
C ASN A 20 -10.76 15.62 9.32
N TYR A 21 -9.65 14.91 9.49
CA TYR A 21 -8.56 15.35 10.37
C TYR A 21 -7.61 16.30 9.65
N THR A 22 -7.07 17.28 10.36
CA THR A 22 -6.00 18.17 9.86
C THR A 22 -4.62 17.59 10.16
N GLN A 23 -3.57 18.15 9.54
CA GLN A 23 -2.19 17.73 9.84
C GLN A 23 -1.83 18.05 11.29
N GLU A 24 -2.39 19.13 11.85
CA GLU A 24 -2.30 19.55 13.25
C GLU A 24 -2.86 18.46 14.17
N ASN A 25 -4.03 17.89 13.86
CA ASN A 25 -4.60 16.83 14.71
C ASN A 25 -3.70 15.59 14.78
N LEU A 26 -3.12 15.18 13.64
CA LEU A 26 -2.20 14.04 13.62
C LEU A 26 -0.87 14.39 14.31
N ALA A 27 -0.37 15.61 14.13
CA ALA A 27 0.87 16.08 14.75
C ALA A 27 0.75 16.11 16.29
N GLU A 28 -0.38 16.63 16.79
CA GLU A 28 -0.73 16.65 18.21
C GLU A 28 -0.80 15.23 18.80
N TYR A 29 -1.47 14.30 18.10
CA TYR A 29 -1.56 12.90 18.55
C TYR A 29 -0.19 12.20 18.62
N LEU A 30 0.70 12.52 17.68
CA LEU A 30 2.04 11.92 17.60
C LEU A 30 3.07 12.61 18.50
N ASP A 31 2.74 13.74 19.11
CA ASP A 31 3.66 14.63 19.83
C ASP A 31 4.85 15.07 18.95
N VAL A 32 4.53 15.60 17.75
CA VAL A 32 5.51 16.05 16.76
C VAL A 32 5.07 17.37 16.10
N SER A 33 5.97 17.98 15.32
CA SER A 33 5.61 19.16 14.52
C SER A 33 4.68 18.82 13.34
N THR A 34 3.79 19.75 13.00
CA THR A 34 2.99 19.71 11.76
C THR A 34 3.87 19.59 10.51
N VAL A 35 5.04 20.24 10.52
CA VAL A 35 6.04 20.13 9.45
C VAL A 35 6.54 18.70 9.29
N TYR A 36 6.73 17.96 10.39
CA TYR A 36 7.11 16.55 10.33
C TYR A 36 6.00 15.71 9.71
N VAL A 37 4.74 15.90 10.11
CA VAL A 37 3.58 15.23 9.48
C VAL A 37 3.50 15.55 7.99
N SER A 38 3.70 16.81 7.59
CA SER A 38 3.74 17.19 6.18
C SER A 38 4.85 16.48 5.40
N LYS A 39 6.05 16.33 6.00
CA LYS A 39 7.15 15.56 5.40
C LYS A 39 6.82 14.06 5.28
N ILE A 40 6.12 13.48 6.26
CA ILE A 40 5.64 12.09 6.20
C ILE A 40 4.69 11.92 5.03
N GLU A 41 3.65 12.77 4.95
CA GLU A 41 2.63 12.69 3.91
C GLU A 41 3.16 12.97 2.50
N CYS A 42 4.27 13.69 2.37
CA CYS A 42 4.95 13.92 1.10
C CYS A 42 6.02 12.86 0.77
N GLY A 43 6.19 11.82 1.59
CA GLY A 43 7.24 10.80 1.42
C GLY A 43 8.67 11.34 1.59
N LYS A 44 8.84 12.55 2.16
CA LYS A 44 10.13 13.25 2.30
C LYS A 44 10.91 12.87 3.56
N THR A 45 10.33 12.04 4.43
CA THR A 45 11.01 11.54 5.63
C THR A 45 10.61 10.10 5.91
N LYS A 46 11.53 9.36 6.52
CA LYS A 46 11.28 7.99 6.96
C LYS A 46 10.65 8.01 8.35
N ILE A 47 9.79 7.05 8.61
CA ILE A 47 9.18 6.81 9.93
C ILE A 47 9.62 5.45 10.45
N ASN A 48 9.75 5.32 11.76
CA ASN A 48 9.97 4.02 12.39
C ASN A 48 8.64 3.26 12.54
N LEU A 49 8.73 2.00 12.94
CA LEU A 49 7.55 1.14 13.11
C LEU A 49 6.60 1.67 14.21
N GLU A 50 7.14 2.25 15.28
CA GLU A 50 6.33 2.80 16.37
C GLU A 50 5.44 3.96 15.88
N THR A 51 6.02 4.92 15.17
CA THR A 51 5.30 6.04 14.55
C THR A 51 4.26 5.53 13.56
N LEU A 52 4.60 4.53 12.73
CA LEU A 52 3.64 3.90 11.82
C LEU A 52 2.44 3.31 12.57
N MET A 53 2.68 2.58 13.67
CA MET A 53 1.62 1.98 14.49
C MET A 53 0.74 3.04 15.15
N LYS A 54 1.33 4.15 15.64
CA LYS A 54 0.58 5.29 16.19
C LYS A 54 -0.31 5.93 15.12
N ILE A 55 0.21 6.15 13.90
CA ILE A 55 -0.57 6.66 12.77
C ILE A 55 -1.73 5.71 12.44
N CYS A 56 -1.47 4.41 12.34
CA CYS A 56 -2.49 3.40 12.09
C CYS A 56 -3.61 3.43 13.13
N LYS A 57 -3.25 3.56 14.41
CA LYS A 57 -4.19 3.65 15.53
C LYS A 57 -5.04 4.92 15.44
N PHE A 58 -4.43 6.08 15.23
CA PHE A 58 -5.14 7.35 15.09
C PHE A 58 -6.12 7.34 13.91
N LEU A 59 -5.66 6.82 12.76
CA LEU A 59 -6.46 6.77 11.55
C LEU A 59 -7.39 5.55 11.50
N ASN A 60 -7.37 4.65 12.47
CA ASN A 60 -8.09 3.37 12.48
C ASN A 60 -7.94 2.60 11.15
N ILE A 61 -6.69 2.38 10.73
CA ILE A 61 -6.31 1.62 9.52
C ILE A 61 -5.25 0.58 9.87
N THR A 62 -5.06 -0.42 9.01
CA THR A 62 -4.06 -1.47 9.24
C THR A 62 -2.68 -1.07 8.68
N PRO A 63 -1.57 -1.51 9.29
CA PRO A 63 -0.24 -1.35 8.72
C PRO A 63 -0.11 -1.99 7.34
N SER A 64 -0.79 -3.11 7.11
CA SER A 64 -0.83 -3.78 5.79
C SER A 64 -1.34 -2.83 4.71
N TYR A 65 -2.47 -2.14 4.94
CA TYR A 65 -3.00 -1.17 3.98
C TYR A 65 -1.97 -0.09 3.63
N ILE A 66 -1.23 0.43 4.62
CA ILE A 66 -0.21 1.46 4.38
C ILE A 66 0.97 0.92 3.57
N LEU A 67 1.40 -0.33 3.82
CA LEU A 67 2.63 -0.91 3.26
C LEU A 67 2.43 -1.69 1.95
N THR A 68 1.21 -2.09 1.60
CA THR A 68 0.93 -2.91 0.41
C THR A 68 1.50 -2.28 -0.88
N GLY A 69 2.39 -2.95 -1.60
CA GLY A 69 2.96 -2.40 -2.84
C GLY A 69 3.84 -1.15 -2.67
N SER A 70 4.22 -0.78 -1.43
CA SER A 70 5.20 0.29 -1.18
C SER A 70 6.65 -0.22 -1.32
N THR A 71 6.85 -1.43 -1.81
CA THR A 71 8.16 -2.03 -2.07
C THR A 71 8.34 -2.19 -3.57
N THR A 72 9.50 -1.81 -4.10
CA THR A 72 9.80 -1.86 -5.55
C THR A 72 9.94 -3.26 -6.14
N ASP A 73 9.58 -4.31 -5.42
CA ASP A 73 9.38 -5.65 -6.00
C ASP A 73 8.02 -5.72 -6.71
N SER A 74 7.71 -4.73 -7.55
CA SER A 74 6.43 -4.55 -8.24
C SER A 74 6.10 -5.74 -9.16
N GLU A 75 7.12 -6.37 -9.76
CA GLU A 75 6.98 -7.60 -10.55
C GLU A 75 6.54 -8.79 -9.69
N ASN A 76 7.03 -8.88 -8.45
CA ASN A 76 6.65 -9.97 -7.55
C ASN A 76 5.32 -9.70 -6.85
N TYR A 77 4.94 -8.45 -6.59
CA TYR A 77 3.66 -8.14 -5.94
C TYR A 77 2.45 -8.58 -6.78
N GLN A 78 2.40 -8.19 -8.06
CA GLN A 78 1.31 -8.60 -8.96
C GLN A 78 1.28 -10.12 -9.12
N LYS A 79 2.46 -10.75 -9.21
CA LYS A 79 2.60 -12.20 -9.28
C LYS A 79 2.13 -12.89 -7.99
N ASN A 80 2.42 -12.33 -6.83
CA ASN A 80 2.02 -12.85 -5.54
C ASN A 80 0.50 -12.73 -5.34
N GLU A 81 -0.10 -11.59 -5.71
CA GLU A 81 -1.55 -11.39 -5.66
C GLU A 81 -2.29 -12.40 -6.55
N ILE A 82 -1.83 -12.59 -7.79
CA ILE A 82 -2.38 -13.63 -8.69
C ILE A 82 -2.19 -15.03 -8.08
N THR A 83 -1.03 -15.31 -7.50
CA THR A 83 -0.74 -16.61 -6.87
C THR A 83 -1.67 -16.86 -5.68
N ASP A 84 -1.95 -15.85 -4.86
CA ASP A 84 -2.83 -15.97 -3.71
C ASP A 84 -4.30 -16.14 -4.12
N MET A 85 -4.74 -15.42 -5.17
CA MET A 85 -6.06 -15.65 -5.77
C MET A 85 -6.19 -17.08 -6.31
N LEU A 86 -5.15 -17.63 -6.94
CA LEU A 86 -5.13 -18.99 -7.48
C LEU A 86 -5.21 -20.08 -6.39
N LYS A 87 -4.58 -19.87 -5.22
CA LYS A 87 -4.66 -20.83 -4.08
C LYS A 87 -6.09 -21.07 -3.61
N THR A 88 -6.94 -20.05 -3.69
CA THR A 88 -8.35 -20.11 -3.27
C THR A 88 -9.31 -20.50 -4.40
N CYS A 89 -8.80 -20.75 -5.61
CA CYS A 89 -9.63 -20.96 -6.79
C CYS A 89 -10.08 -22.43 -6.94
N PRO A 90 -11.36 -22.71 -7.21
CA PRO A 90 -11.83 -24.06 -7.51
C PRO A 90 -11.15 -24.66 -8.75
N PRO A 91 -10.84 -25.98 -8.77
CA PRO A 91 -10.10 -26.64 -9.86
C PRO A 91 -10.71 -26.42 -11.25
N GLU A 92 -12.03 -26.32 -11.33
CA GLU A 92 -12.78 -26.13 -12.58
C GLU A 92 -12.49 -24.80 -13.26
N LYS A 93 -12.22 -23.74 -12.47
CA LYS A 93 -11.94 -22.38 -12.99
C LYS A 93 -10.48 -22.20 -13.39
N ILE A 94 -9.57 -23.01 -12.84
CA ILE A 94 -8.13 -22.95 -13.13
C ILE A 94 -7.86 -23.19 -14.62
N LYS A 95 -8.61 -24.09 -15.28
CA LYS A 95 -8.48 -24.33 -16.73
C LYS A 95 -8.79 -23.08 -17.55
N LEU A 96 -9.88 -22.37 -17.23
CA LEU A 96 -10.27 -21.15 -17.94
C LEU A 96 -9.22 -20.05 -17.76
N ILE A 97 -8.72 -19.87 -16.53
CA ILE A 97 -7.67 -18.92 -16.20
C ILE A 97 -6.38 -19.24 -16.98
N SER A 98 -5.98 -20.52 -17.03
CA SER A 98 -4.81 -20.96 -17.79
C SER A 98 -4.93 -20.63 -19.28
N SER A 99 -6.10 -20.81 -19.88
CA SER A 99 -6.35 -20.48 -21.29
C SER A 99 -6.26 -18.98 -21.56
N MET A 100 -6.82 -18.15 -20.67
CA MET A 100 -6.74 -16.68 -20.79
C MET A 100 -5.30 -16.18 -20.67
N ILE A 101 -4.54 -16.71 -19.70
CA ILE A 101 -3.14 -16.35 -19.51
C ILE A 101 -2.32 -16.72 -20.75
N LYS A 102 -2.49 -17.93 -21.29
CA LYS A 102 -1.81 -18.36 -22.53
C LYS A 102 -2.11 -17.44 -23.71
N LEU A 103 -3.38 -17.02 -23.84
CA LEU A 103 -3.81 -16.12 -24.91
C LEU A 103 -3.15 -14.74 -24.79
N ILE A 104 -3.04 -14.20 -23.56
CA ILE A 104 -2.40 -12.91 -23.29
C ILE A 104 -0.88 -12.98 -23.51
N VAL A 105 -0.22 -14.06 -23.06
CA VAL A 105 1.24 -14.23 -23.17
C VAL A 105 1.68 -14.41 -24.63
N ASN A 106 0.90 -15.14 -25.42
CA ASN A 106 1.21 -15.39 -26.84
C ASN A 106 0.72 -14.26 -27.76
N PHE A 107 0.20 -13.15 -27.21
CA PHE A 107 -0.28 -12.03 -27.99
C PHE A 107 0.89 -11.11 -28.37
N GLU A 108 1.53 -11.39 -29.51
CA GLU A 108 2.53 -10.48 -30.07
C GLU A 108 1.83 -9.30 -30.75
N LYS A 109 2.17 -8.07 -30.34
CA LYS A 109 1.75 -6.86 -31.06
C LYS A 109 2.44 -6.85 -32.42
N LYS A 110 1.65 -6.86 -33.50
CA LYS A 110 2.11 -6.40 -34.83
C LYS A 110 2.44 -4.92 -34.80
#